data_AF-A0A950U590-F1
#
_entry.id   AF-A0A950U590-F1
#
_cell.length_a   1.000
_cell.length_b   1.000
_cell.length_c   1.000
_cell.angle_alpha   90.00
_cell.angle_beta   90.00
_cell.angle_gamma   90.00
#
_symmetry.space_group_name_H-M   'P 1'
#
loop_
_entity.id
_entity.type
_entity.pdbx_description
1 polymer ?
#
loop_
_entity_poly.entity_id
_entity_poly.type
_entity_poly.pdbx_seq_one_letter_code
_entity_poly.pdbx_strand_id
1 'polypeptide(L)'
;MGEGDREPVSATDAMIDLTDSPVRTVEPPHTIYDDVRRVLVDRGLTRGREHTRRGQVGLAGAIEVALSQTGRRQQPAPREGARLAREARITRHLRELAGTSNLASWLDARGRSLNDVLDLLSLASVAFPED
;
A
#
# COMPACT_ATOMS: atom_id res chain seq x y z
N MET A 1 -26.62 -10.76 68.74
CA MET A 1 -27.72 -10.34 67.83
C MET A 1 -27.10 -9.38 66.84
N GLY A 2 -26.83 -9.85 65.63
CA GLY A 2 -26.26 -9.05 64.54
C GLY A 2 -26.98 -9.44 63.27
N GLU A 3 -27.93 -8.61 62.85
CA GLU A 3 -28.62 -8.75 61.58
C GLU A 3 -27.74 -8.13 60.50
N GLY A 4 -27.15 -9.00 59.68
CA GLY A 4 -26.47 -8.62 58.45
C GLY A 4 -27.46 -8.68 57.29
N ASP A 5 -27.88 -7.50 56.85
CA ASP A 5 -28.56 -7.28 55.58
C ASP A 5 -27.77 -7.95 54.45
N ARG A 6 -28.36 -8.95 53.79
CA ARG A 6 -27.85 -9.54 52.55
C ARG A 6 -28.75 -9.10 51.42
N GLU A 7 -28.28 -8.12 50.64
CA GLU A 7 -28.86 -7.82 49.34
C GLU A 7 -28.76 -9.04 48.42
N PRO A 8 -29.81 -9.38 47.65
CA PRO A 8 -29.69 -10.35 46.58
C PRO A 8 -28.98 -9.67 45.39
N VAL A 9 -27.72 -10.05 45.16
CA VAL A 9 -27.06 -9.81 43.87
C VAL A 9 -27.86 -10.51 42.79
N SER A 10 -28.62 -9.72 42.03
CA SER A 10 -29.27 -10.14 40.79
C SER A 10 -28.15 -10.48 39.80
N ALA A 11 -27.85 -11.78 39.67
CA ALA A 11 -26.96 -12.30 38.67
C ALA A 11 -27.65 -12.15 37.31
N THR A 12 -27.46 -11.00 36.69
CA THR A 12 -27.77 -10.80 35.27
C THR A 12 -26.79 -11.68 34.49
N ASP A 13 -27.21 -12.91 34.22
CA ASP A 13 -26.62 -13.84 33.27
C ASP A 13 -26.83 -13.27 31.85
N ALA A 14 -26.12 -12.19 31.54
CA ALA A 14 -25.93 -11.73 30.18
C ALA A 14 -24.84 -12.61 29.58
N MET A 15 -25.23 -13.78 29.07
CA MET A 15 -24.43 -14.51 28.10
C MET A 15 -24.13 -13.56 26.94
N ILE A 16 -22.92 -13.00 26.92
CA ILE A 16 -22.40 -12.29 25.76
C ILE A 16 -22.19 -13.35 24.70
N ASP A 17 -23.10 -13.39 23.72
CA ASP A 17 -22.93 -14.18 22.52
C ASP A 17 -21.78 -13.57 21.72
N LEU A 18 -20.58 -14.12 21.92
CA LEU A 18 -19.35 -13.73 21.23
C LEU A 18 -19.41 -14.00 19.71
N THR A 19 -20.46 -14.65 19.21
CA THR A 19 -20.61 -14.97 17.79
C THR A 19 -21.23 -13.83 16.98
N ASP A 20 -21.85 -12.83 17.63
CA ASP A 20 -22.45 -11.66 16.97
C ASP A 20 -21.56 -10.40 17.07
N SER A 21 -20.24 -10.60 17.08
CA SER A 21 -19.33 -9.48 16.86
C SER A 21 -19.40 -9.09 15.39
N PRO A 22 -19.88 -7.88 15.02
CA PRO A 22 -19.83 -7.46 13.63
C PRO A 22 -18.36 -7.41 13.22
N VAL A 23 -17.99 -8.29 12.29
CA VAL A 23 -16.69 -8.22 11.62
C VAL A 23 -16.69 -6.86 10.93
N ARG A 24 -16.05 -5.87 11.57
CA ARG A 24 -15.78 -4.60 10.90
C ARG A 24 -14.90 -4.95 9.72
N THR A 25 -15.45 -4.87 8.52
CA THR A 25 -14.68 -4.90 7.29
C THR A 25 -13.77 -3.68 7.33
N VAL A 26 -12.56 -3.86 7.84
CA VAL A 26 -11.52 -2.84 7.79
C VAL A 26 -11.07 -2.82 6.34
N GLU A 27 -11.41 -1.75 5.61
CA GLU A 27 -10.82 -1.55 4.29
C GLU A 27 -9.28 -1.54 4.44
N PRO A 28 -8.55 -2.29 3.60
CA PRO A 28 -7.10 -2.27 3.67
C PRO A 28 -6.60 -0.82 3.54
N PRO A 29 -5.60 -0.42 4.33
CA PRO A 29 -5.08 0.93 4.25
C PRO A 29 -4.52 1.19 2.85
N HIS A 30 -4.85 2.35 2.30
CA HIS A 30 -4.33 2.81 1.01
C HIS A 30 -2.80 2.97 1.07
N THR A 31 -2.10 2.35 0.12
CA THR A 31 -0.62 2.26 0.10
C THR A 31 0.00 3.15 -0.98
N ILE A 32 1.32 3.38 -0.93
CA ILE A 32 2.02 4.07 -2.03
C ILE A 32 1.91 3.27 -3.34
N TYR A 33 1.83 1.94 -3.27
CA TYR A 33 1.69 1.10 -4.46
C TYR A 33 0.36 1.35 -5.16
N ASP A 34 -0.70 1.65 -4.41
CA ASP A 34 -2.00 2.04 -4.98
C ASP A 34 -1.93 3.39 -5.69
N ASP A 35 -1.17 4.35 -5.15
CA ASP A 35 -0.89 5.61 -5.85
C ASP A 35 -0.07 5.39 -7.12
N VAL A 36 0.94 4.50 -7.09
CA VAL A 36 1.73 4.15 -8.28
C VAL A 36 0.86 3.47 -9.33
N ARG A 37 -0.04 2.55 -8.94
CA ARG A 37 -1.04 1.92 -9.83
C ARG A 37 -1.90 2.98 -10.48
N ARG A 38 -2.45 3.92 -9.70
CA ARG A 38 -3.28 5.02 -10.23
C ARG A 38 -2.52 5.82 -11.28
N VAL A 39 -1.27 6.22 -10.99
CA VAL A 39 -0.45 6.98 -11.94
C VAL A 39 -0.21 6.22 -13.25
N LEU A 40 0.07 4.91 -13.17
CA LEU A 40 0.29 4.08 -14.36
C LEU A 40 -0.98 3.89 -15.19
N VAL A 41 -2.14 3.76 -14.54
CA VAL A 41 -3.45 3.67 -15.22
C VAL A 41 -3.81 4.99 -15.90
N ASP A 42 -3.63 6.11 -15.19
CA ASP A 42 -4.01 7.44 -15.69
C ASP A 42 -3.12 7.90 -16.86
N ARG A 43 -1.81 7.63 -16.78
CA ARG A 43 -0.82 8.14 -17.74
C ARG A 43 -0.39 7.11 -18.78
N GLY A 44 -0.63 5.84 -18.52
CA GLY A 44 -0.12 4.74 -19.31
C GLY A 44 1.35 4.43 -19.03
N LEU A 45 1.69 3.15 -19.12
CA LEU A 45 3.05 2.64 -18.94
C LEU A 45 3.89 2.84 -20.21
N THR A 46 5.14 3.28 -20.02
CA THR A 46 6.20 3.17 -21.04
C THR A 46 7.35 2.30 -20.54
N ARG A 47 8.02 1.64 -21.49
CA ARG A 47 9.26 0.87 -21.26
C ARG A 47 10.49 1.78 -21.31
N GLY A 48 11.54 1.41 -20.56
CA GLY A 48 12.88 2.00 -20.57
C GLY A 48 13.05 3.50 -20.28
N ARG A 49 11.99 4.31 -20.20
CA ARG A 49 12.06 5.76 -19.95
C ARG A 49 11.16 6.14 -18.78
N GLU A 50 11.60 7.12 -17.99
CA GLU A 50 10.78 7.70 -16.92
C GLU A 50 9.53 8.39 -17.48
N HIS A 51 9.67 9.10 -18.59
CA HIS A 51 8.59 9.85 -19.24
C HIS A 51 8.70 9.82 -20.77
N THR A 52 7.56 9.84 -21.47
CA THR A 52 7.50 10.07 -22.92
C THR A 52 6.88 11.42 -23.25
N ARG A 53 7.11 11.90 -24.49
CA ARG A 53 6.46 13.13 -25.01
C ARG A 53 4.93 13.04 -25.05
N ARG A 54 4.36 11.83 -24.96
CA ARG A 54 2.92 11.57 -24.94
C ARG A 54 2.35 11.53 -23.52
N GLY A 55 3.16 11.82 -22.50
CA GLY A 55 2.74 11.83 -21.10
C GLY A 55 2.77 10.46 -20.41
N GLN A 56 3.16 9.40 -21.13
CA GLN A 56 3.33 8.06 -20.52
C GLN A 56 4.51 8.06 -19.57
N VAL A 57 4.44 7.21 -18.55
CA VAL A 57 5.46 7.12 -17.51
C VAL A 57 6.01 5.71 -17.36
N GLY A 58 7.30 5.61 -17.08
CA GLY A 58 7.92 4.36 -16.65
C GLY A 58 7.63 4.09 -15.19
N LEU A 59 7.96 2.87 -14.73
CA LEU A 59 7.72 2.49 -13.33
C LEU A 59 8.45 3.40 -12.33
N ALA A 60 9.71 3.76 -12.59
CA ALA A 60 10.46 4.70 -11.76
C ALA A 60 9.81 6.09 -11.70
N GLY A 61 9.41 6.63 -12.87
CA GLY A 61 8.71 7.92 -12.93
C GLY A 61 7.35 7.88 -12.23
N ALA A 62 6.63 6.75 -12.30
CA ALA A 62 5.37 6.58 -11.57
C ALA A 62 5.58 6.58 -10.05
N ILE A 63 6.66 5.95 -9.55
CA ILE A 63 7.05 5.99 -8.13
C ILE A 63 7.36 7.42 -7.70
N GLU A 64 8.17 8.15 -8.47
CA GLU A 64 8.51 9.54 -8.17
C GLU A 64 7.26 10.44 -8.11
N VAL A 65 6.36 10.29 -9.09
CA VAL A 65 5.10 11.04 -9.14
C VAL A 65 4.21 10.70 -7.95
N ALA A 66 4.07 9.42 -7.60
CA ALA A 66 3.30 8.98 -6.45
C ALA A 66 3.84 9.59 -5.14
N LEU A 67 5.15 9.46 -4.89
CA LEU A 67 5.81 10.01 -3.71
C LEU A 67 5.66 11.54 -3.60
N SER A 68 5.73 12.24 -4.73
CA SER A 68 5.54 13.68 -4.81
C SER A 68 4.09 14.12 -4.54
N GLN A 69 3.11 13.26 -4.84
CA GLN A 69 1.70 13.51 -4.54
C GLN A 69 1.35 13.23 -3.08
N THR A 70 1.94 12.18 -2.48
CA THR A 70 1.74 11.83 -1.06
C THR A 70 2.26 12.94 -0.14
N GLY A 71 3.40 13.55 -0.47
CA GLY A 71 3.99 14.67 0.29
C GLY A 71 3.13 15.93 0.35
N ARG A 72 2.12 16.10 -0.53
CA ARG A 72 1.20 17.24 -0.47
C ARG A 72 0.05 17.06 0.52
N ARG A 73 -0.25 15.82 0.92
CA ARG A 73 -1.47 15.53 1.70
C ARG A 73 -1.27 15.61 3.22
N GLN A 74 -0.09 15.34 3.79
CA GLN A 74 0.04 15.22 5.26
C GLN A 74 1.37 15.61 5.93
N GLN A 75 2.42 16.07 5.23
CA GLN A 75 3.70 16.43 5.89
C GLN A 75 4.41 17.61 5.19
N PRO A 76 5.19 18.44 5.92
CA PRO A 76 6.14 19.34 5.27
C PRO A 76 7.04 18.53 4.34
N ALA A 77 7.28 19.04 3.13
CA ALA A 77 7.97 18.31 2.06
C ALA A 77 9.17 17.52 2.63
N PRO A 78 9.18 16.19 2.51
CA PRO A 78 10.26 15.39 3.08
C PRO A 78 11.58 15.89 2.52
N ARG A 79 12.60 16.03 3.38
CA ARG A 79 13.97 16.35 2.96
C ARG A 79 14.34 15.38 1.84
N GLU A 80 14.95 15.88 0.78
CA GLU A 80 15.21 15.12 -0.46
C GLU A 80 15.81 13.73 -0.21
N GLY A 81 16.72 13.61 0.77
CA GLY A 81 17.29 12.33 1.19
C GLY A 81 16.27 11.31 1.73
N ALA A 82 15.23 11.73 2.45
CA ALA A 82 14.17 10.84 2.92
C ALA A 82 13.27 10.36 1.77
N ARG A 83 13.02 11.22 0.77
CA ARG A 83 12.28 10.84 -0.46
C ARG A 83 13.05 9.76 -1.23
N LEU A 84 14.35 10.00 -1.48
CA LEU A 84 15.22 9.06 -2.18
C LEU A 84 15.35 7.73 -1.43
N ALA A 85 15.46 7.76 -0.09
CA ALA A 85 15.52 6.54 0.72
C ALA A 85 14.22 5.73 0.62
N ARG A 86 13.05 6.39 0.56
CA ARG A 86 11.76 5.72 0.37
C ARG A 86 11.62 5.16 -1.04
N GLU A 87 12.01 5.91 -2.06
CA GLU A 87 12.04 5.43 -3.46
C GLU A 87 12.92 4.18 -3.62
N ALA A 88 14.12 4.19 -3.04
CA ALA A 88 15.03 3.04 -3.06
C ALA A 88 14.43 1.80 -2.38
N ARG A 89 13.69 2.01 -1.28
CA ARG A 89 12.98 0.96 -0.54
C ARG A 89 11.84 0.36 -1.37
N ILE A 90 10.97 1.19 -1.93
CA ILE A 90 9.88 0.75 -2.83
C ILE A 90 10.46 -0.04 -4.00
N THR A 91 11.52 0.46 -4.63
CA THR A 91 12.20 -0.22 -5.74
C THR A 91 12.80 -1.56 -5.31
N ARG A 92 13.28 -1.68 -4.08
CA ARG A 92 13.76 -2.93 -3.51
C ARG A 92 12.61 -3.93 -3.31
N HIS A 93 11.49 -3.52 -2.71
CA HIS A 93 10.32 -4.37 -2.53
C HIS A 93 9.83 -4.97 -3.85
N LEU A 94 9.73 -4.14 -4.89
CA LEU A 94 9.30 -4.58 -6.22
C LEU A 94 10.29 -5.56 -6.85
N ARG A 95 11.60 -5.39 -6.63
CA ARG A 95 12.63 -6.33 -7.07
C ARG A 95 12.54 -7.68 -6.37
N GLU A 96 12.34 -7.66 -5.05
CA GLU A 96 12.18 -8.88 -4.23
C GLU A 96 10.97 -9.67 -4.70
N LEU A 97 9.80 -9.03 -4.87
CA LEU A 97 8.59 -9.68 -5.35
C LEU A 97 8.67 -10.14 -6.80
N ALA A 98 9.32 -9.37 -7.67
CA ALA A 98 9.52 -9.74 -9.07
C ALA A 98 10.58 -10.84 -9.26
N GLY A 99 11.31 -11.22 -8.21
CA GLY A 99 12.38 -12.21 -8.26
C GLY A 99 13.54 -11.78 -9.15
N THR A 100 13.85 -10.48 -9.20
CA THR A 100 14.84 -9.90 -10.12
C THR A 100 15.78 -8.93 -9.42
N SER A 101 17.05 -8.91 -9.83
CA SER A 101 18.01 -7.88 -9.41
C SER A 101 17.83 -6.56 -10.16
N ASN A 102 17.23 -6.60 -11.36
CA ASN A 102 17.04 -5.46 -12.24
C ASN A 102 15.57 -5.34 -12.67
N LEU A 103 14.87 -4.37 -12.06
CA LEU A 103 13.45 -4.12 -12.30
C LEU A 103 13.18 -3.53 -13.69
N ALA A 104 14.10 -2.72 -14.22
CA ALA A 104 13.97 -2.16 -15.56
C ALA A 104 14.05 -3.27 -16.62
N SER A 105 15.02 -4.18 -16.50
CA SER A 105 15.10 -5.35 -17.38
C SER A 105 13.91 -6.29 -17.25
N TRP A 106 13.37 -6.44 -16.03
CA TRP A 106 12.14 -7.20 -15.81
C TRP A 106 10.97 -6.56 -16.56
N LEU A 107 10.80 -5.23 -16.49
CA LEU A 107 9.73 -4.51 -17.17
C LEU A 107 9.84 -4.58 -18.71
N ASP A 108 11.07 -4.54 -19.21
CA ASP A 108 11.36 -4.54 -20.65
C ASP A 108 11.32 -5.95 -21.29
N ALA A 109 11.21 -7.00 -20.47
CA ALA A 109 11.14 -8.37 -20.95
C ALA A 109 9.97 -8.59 -21.93
N ARG A 110 10.22 -9.35 -23.00
CA ARG A 110 9.18 -9.70 -23.99
C ARG A 110 8.05 -10.44 -23.29
N GLY A 111 6.82 -9.99 -23.53
CA GLY A 111 5.61 -10.55 -22.91
C GLY A 111 5.11 -9.80 -21.68
N ARG A 112 5.89 -8.86 -21.11
CA ARG A 112 5.42 -8.06 -19.98
C ARG A 112 4.42 -6.98 -20.40
N SER A 113 3.27 -7.02 -19.77
CA SER A 113 2.14 -6.11 -19.96
C SER A 113 2.01 -5.13 -18.80
N LEU A 114 1.14 -4.12 -18.97
CA LEU A 114 0.73 -3.26 -17.86
C LEU A 114 0.10 -4.09 -16.73
N ASN A 115 -0.71 -5.11 -17.05
CA ASN A 115 -1.36 -5.93 -16.04
C ASN A 115 -0.35 -6.67 -15.16
N ASP A 116 0.74 -7.19 -15.72
CA ASP A 116 1.83 -7.80 -14.91
C ASP A 116 2.40 -6.82 -13.88
N VAL A 117 2.52 -5.54 -14.25
CA VAL A 117 3.01 -4.49 -13.35
C VAL A 117 1.97 -4.17 -12.27
N LEU A 118 0.69 -4.10 -12.65
CA LEU A 118 -0.40 -3.85 -11.71
C LEU A 118 -0.58 -5.01 -10.72
N ASP A 119 -0.37 -6.24 -11.16
CA ASP A 119 -0.40 -7.43 -10.30
C ASP A 119 0.77 -7.42 -9.30
N LEU A 120 1.97 -7.08 -9.77
CA LEU A 120 3.14 -6.89 -8.90
C LEU A 120 2.89 -5.81 -7.84
N LEU A 121 2.30 -4.68 -8.22
CA LEU A 121 1.97 -3.59 -7.31
C LEU A 121 0.86 -3.98 -6.32
N SER A 122 -0.12 -4.78 -6.74
CA SER A 122 -1.18 -5.29 -5.87
C SER A 122 -0.63 -6.30 -4.86
N LEU A 123 0.35 -7.11 -5.25
CA LEU A 123 1.07 -7.97 -4.31
C LEU A 123 1.90 -7.15 -3.32
N ALA A 124 2.53 -6.07 -3.79
CA ALA A 124 3.33 -5.18 -2.96
C ALA A 124 2.49 -4.45 -1.89
N SER A 125 1.28 -3.99 -2.22
CA SER A 125 0.40 -3.33 -1.24
C SER A 125 -0.02 -4.25 -0.10
N VAL A 126 -0.13 -5.55 -0.36
CA VAL A 126 -0.43 -6.56 0.67
C VAL A 126 0.83 -6.93 1.47
N ALA A 127 1.98 -7.05 0.80
CA ALA A 127 3.22 -7.47 1.43
C ALA A 127 3.91 -6.38 2.26
N PHE A 128 3.73 -5.11 1.89
CA PHE A 128 4.39 -3.94 2.50
C PHE A 128 3.37 -2.82 2.79
N PRO A 129 2.35 -3.07 3.65
CA PRO A 129 1.25 -2.12 3.87
C PRO A 129 1.67 -0.80 4.56
N GLU A 130 2.87 -0.73 5.13
CA GLU A 130 3.43 0.44 5.78
C GLU A 130 3.95 1.52 4.81
N ASP A 131 4.11 1.17 3.54
CA ASP A 131 4.57 2.07 2.47
C ASP A 131 3.41 2.55 1.61
#